data_AF-A0A183LHL9-F1
#
_entry.id   AF-A0A183LHL9-F1
#
_cell.length_a   1.000
_cell.length_b   1.000
_cell.length_c   1.000
_cell.angle_alpha   90.00
_cell.angle_beta   90.00
_cell.angle_gamma   90.00
#
_symmetry.space_group_name_H-M   'P 1'
#
loop_
_entity.id
_entity.type
_entity.pdbx_description
1 polymer ?
#
loop_
_entity_poly.entity_id
_entity_poly.type
_entity_poly.pdbx_seq_one_letter_code
_entity_poly.pdbx_strand_id
1 'polypeptide(L)' 'MPLLTTRAKIFIGTWNVRTMWETGKTSQIATEMRRYKFAVLGISETHWTLAGQQRLNTAEMLLYSCNEEENA' A
#
# COMPACT_ATOMS: atom_id res chain seq x y z
N MET A 1 31.67 -20.46 -6.83
CA MET A 1 30.56 -20.55 -5.85
C MET A 1 30.09 -19.14 -5.54
N PRO A 2 28.83 -18.74 -5.79
CA PRO A 2 28.37 -17.42 -5.38
C PRO A 2 28.04 -17.44 -3.88
N LEU A 3 28.71 -16.56 -3.15
CA LEU A 3 28.47 -16.29 -1.74
C LEU A 3 27.12 -15.59 -1.59
N LEU A 4 26.32 -16.01 -0.62
CA LEU A 4 25.01 -15.45 -0.31
C LEU A 4 25.14 -13.93 -0.10
N THR A 5 24.72 -13.16 -1.10
CA THR A 5 24.68 -11.70 -1.05
C THR A 5 23.48 -11.26 -0.22
N THR A 6 23.67 -10.32 0.69
CA THR A 6 22.60 -9.74 1.50
C THR A 6 21.49 -9.21 0.59
N ARG A 7 20.29 -9.79 0.69
CA ARG A 7 19.10 -9.27 -0.01
C ARG A 7 18.88 -7.81 0.39
N ALA A 8 18.45 -6.98 -0.57
CA ALA A 8 18.11 -5.59 -0.32
C ALA A 8 17.06 -5.48 0.81
N LYS A 9 17.22 -4.49 1.70
CA LYS A 9 16.27 -4.23 2.79
C LYS A 9 14.98 -3.64 2.20
N ILE A 10 13.87 -4.33 2.38
CA ILE A 10 12.53 -3.90 1.93
C ILE A 10 11.71 -3.56 3.17
N PHE A 11 11.22 -2.32 3.25
CA PHE A 11 10.28 -1.90 4.29
C PHE A 11 8.86 -2.13 3.78
N ILE A 12 8.08 -2.89 4.55
CA ILE A 12 6.68 -3.20 4.28
C ILE A 12 5.86 -2.71 5.48
N GLY A 13 4.78 -1.98 5.21
CA GLY A 13 3.89 -1.47 6.24
C GLY A 13 2.42 -1.74 5.92
N THR A 14 1.56 -1.62 6.93
CA THR A 14 0.10 -1.69 6.78
C THR A 14 -0.55 -0.45 7.37
N TRP A 15 -1.54 0.12 6.69
CA TRP A 15 -2.28 1.29 7.15
C TRP A 15 -3.78 1.12 6.92
N ASN A 16 -4.57 1.17 8.00
CA ASN A 16 -6.02 1.27 7.92
C ASN A 16 -6.43 2.74 7.71
N VAL A 17 -7.00 3.07 6.55
CA VAL A 17 -7.33 4.46 6.17
C VAL A 17 -8.79 4.83 6.49
N ARG A 18 -9.61 3.87 6.96
CA ARG A 18 -11.03 3.97 7.40
C ARG A 18 -12.03 4.60 6.42
N THR A 19 -11.65 5.56 5.58
CA THR A 19 -12.48 6.22 4.55
C THR A 19 -11.59 6.96 3.55
N MET A 20 -11.35 6.38 2.38
CA MET A 20 -10.62 6.96 1.26
C MET A 20 -11.61 7.28 0.14
N TRP A 21 -12.35 8.38 0.32
CA TRP A 21 -13.34 8.87 -0.66
C TRP A 21 -12.85 10.04 -1.52
N GLU A 22 -11.62 10.52 -1.34
CA GLU A 22 -11.12 11.68 -2.08
C GLU A 22 -9.85 11.33 -2.86
N THR A 23 -9.87 11.65 -4.16
CA THR A 23 -8.73 11.60 -5.09
C THR A 23 -7.47 12.29 -4.53
N GLY A 24 -7.60 13.17 -3.53
CA GLY A 24 -6.49 13.82 -2.82
C GLY A 24 -5.70 12.93 -1.83
N LYS A 25 -6.30 11.86 -1.27
CA LYS A 25 -5.65 11.02 -0.23
C LYS A 25 -4.55 10.10 -0.78
N THR A 26 -4.59 9.72 -2.06
CA THR A 26 -3.51 8.92 -2.70
C THR A 26 -2.18 9.68 -2.72
N SER A 27 -2.20 11.00 -2.87
CA SER A 27 -1.00 11.85 -2.81
C SER A 27 -0.40 11.90 -1.41
N GLN A 28 -1.25 11.90 -0.37
CA GLN A 28 -0.81 11.84 1.02
C GLN A 28 -0.15 10.50 1.34
N ILE A 29 -0.72 9.40 0.85
CA ILE A 29 -0.14 8.05 0.98
C ILE A 29 1.24 7.98 0.33
N ALA A 30 1.38 8.48 -0.90
CA ALA A 30 2.67 8.53 -1.60
C ALA A 30 3.71 9.37 -0.83
N THR A 31 3.28 10.48 -0.21
CA THR A 31 4.14 11.33 0.61
C THR A 31 4.63 10.59 1.86
N GLU A 32 3.75 9.85 2.52
CA GLU A 32 4.09 9.12 3.75
C GLU A 32 4.94 7.88 3.46
N MET A 33 4.67 7.17 2.35
CA MET A 33 5.53 6.09 1.86
C MET A 33 6.96 6.59 1.61
N ARG A 34 7.11 7.75 0.97
CA ARG A 34 8.41 8.39 0.76
C ARG A 34 9.07 8.81 2.07
N ARG A 35 8.31 9.37 3.01
CA ARG A 35 8.82 9.82 4.32
C ARG A 35 9.40 8.66 5.13
N TYR A 36 8.69 7.53 5.17
CA TYR A 36 9.11 6.34 5.91
C TYR A 36 9.94 5.34 5.10
N LYS A 37 10.17 5.62 3.80
CA LYS A 37 10.93 4.76 2.87
C LYS A 37 10.31 3.37 2.71
N PHE A 38 8.97 3.29 2.73
CA PHE A 38 8.26 2.04 2.47
C PHE A 38 8.32 1.69 0.99
N ALA A 39 8.77 0.47 0.70
CA ALA A 39 8.74 -0.07 -0.65
C ALA A 39 7.36 -0.63 -1.00
N VAL A 40 6.64 -1.14 0.01
CA VAL A 40 5.29 -1.69 -0.14
C VAL A 40 4.43 -1.22 1.03
N LEU A 41 3.22 -0.75 0.73
CA LEU A 41 2.22 -0.41 1.74
C LEU A 41 0.92 -1.16 1.45
N GLY A 42 0.45 -1.94 2.42
CA GLY A 42 -0.89 -2.51 2.42
C GLY A 42 -1.88 -1.55 3.05
N ILE A 43 -2.94 -1.21 2.33
CA ILE A 43 -4.04 -0.39 2.82
C ILE A 43 -5.29 -1.27 2.98
N SER A 44 -5.96 -1.12 4.11
CA SER A 44 -7.22 -1.81 4.38
C SER A 44 -8.32 -0.79 4.63
N GLU A 45 -9.44 -0.94 3.93
CA GLU A 45 -10.67 -0.18 4.13
C GLU A 45 -11.88 -1.10 4.05
N THR A 46 -12.98 -0.68 4.69
CA THR A 46 -14.28 -1.37 4.70
C THR A 46 -15.21 -0.96 3.54
N HIS A 47 -14.85 0.05 2.73
CA HIS A 47 -15.76 0.65 1.74
C HIS A 47 -15.28 0.61 0.28
N TRP A 48 -14.14 -0.03 -0.02
CA TRP A 48 -13.68 -0.18 -1.41
C TRP A 48 -14.33 -1.42 -2.02
N THR A 49 -14.95 -1.36 -3.18
CA THR A 49 -15.63 -2.56 -3.71
C THR A 49 -14.68 -3.63 -4.27
N LEU A 50 -13.36 -3.38 -4.31
CA LEU A 50 -12.38 -4.24 -4.97
C LEU A 50 -11.06 -4.33 -4.19
N ALA A 51 -10.40 -5.49 -4.28
CA ALA A 51 -8.99 -5.66 -3.96
C ALA A 51 -8.14 -5.38 -5.20
N GLY A 52 -6.96 -4.79 -5.03
CA GLY A 52 -6.09 -4.45 -6.14
C GLY A 52 -4.70 -4.00 -5.73
N GLN A 53 -3.89 -3.76 -6.75
CA GLN A 53 -2.52 -3.30 -6.60
C GLN A 53 -2.28 -2.14 -7.56
N GLN A 54 -1.62 -1.09 -7.07
CA GLN A 54 -1.22 0.06 -7.86
C GLN A 54 0.26 0.35 -7.67
N ARG A 55 0.97 0.55 -8.78
CA ARG A 55 2.35 1.05 -8.74
C ARG A 55 2.33 2.56 -8.82
N LEU A 56 2.96 3.22 -7.86
CA LEU A 56 3.15 4.66 -7.88
C LEU A 56 4.23 5.05 -8.90
N ASN A 57 4.21 6.31 -9.34
CA ASN A 57 5.22 6.85 -10.26
C ASN A 57 6.65 6.76 -9.71
N THR A 58 6.77 6.62 -8.38
CA THR A 58 8.01 6.46 -7.61
C THR A 58 8.47 5.00 -7.44
N ALA A 59 7.88 4.05 -8.17
CA ALA A 59 8.15 2.60 -8.11
C ALA A 59 7.78 1.91 -6.78
N GLU A 60 7.19 2.65 -5.85
CA GLU A 60 6.56 2.13 -4.63
C GLU A 60 5.27 1.36 -4.98
N MET A 61 5.00 0.27 -4.26
CA MET A 61 3.80 -0.54 -4.47
C MET A 61 2.76 -0.30 -3.40
N LEU A 62 1.54 0.00 -3.85
CA LEU A 62 0.36 0.08 -3.01
C LEU A 62 -0.49 -1.18 -3.23
N LEU A 63 -0.79 -1.87 -2.14
CA LEU A 63 -1.72 -3.00 -2.12
C LEU A 63 -2.96 -2.55 -1.37
N TYR A 64 -4.15 -2.85 -1.88
CA TYR A 64 -5.38 -2.62 -1.14
C TYR A 64 -6.28 -3.85 -1.22
N SER A 65 -6.92 -4.16 -0.12
CA SER A 65 -7.89 -5.24 -0.02
C SER A 65 -9.11 -4.70 0.70
N CYS A 66 -10.28 -4.92 0.13
CA CYS A 66 -11.53 -4.74 0.85
C CYS A 66 -12.20 -6.08 1.08
N ASN A 67 -12.93 -6.17 2.19
CA ASN A 67 -13.88 -7.24 2.41
C ASN A 67 -15.15 -6.98 1.61
N GLU A 68 -15.65 -8.01 0.92
CA GLU A 68 -16.99 -8.01 0.30
C GLU A 68 -18.13 -8.12 1.35
N GLU A 69 -17.80 -8.25 2.63
CA GLU A 69 -18.78 -8.43 3.71
C GLU A 69 -19.34 -7.10 4.24
N GLU A 70 -20.29 -6.50 3.51
CA GLU A 70 -21.39 -5.74 4.14
C GLU A 70 -22.57 -5.55 3.16
N ASN A 71 -23.11 -6.65 2.62
CA ASN A 71 -24.47 -6.67 2.07
C ASN A 71 -25.08 -8.06 2.30
N ALA A 72 -25.50 -8.33 3.53
CA ALA A 72 -26.50 -9.35 3.87
C ALA A 72 -27.67 -8.65 4.55
#